data_AF-A0AAV8PN36-F1
#
_entry.id   AF-A0AAV8PN36-F1
#
_cell.length_a   1.000
_cell.length_b   1.000
_cell.length_c   1.000
_cell.angle_alpha   90.00
_cell.angle_beta   90.00
_cell.angle_gamma   90.00
#
_symmetry.space_group_name_H-M   'P 1'
#
loop_
_entity.id
_entity.type
_entity.pdbx_description
1 polymer ?
#
loop_
_entity_poly.entity_id
_entity_poly.type
_entity_poly.pdbx_seq_one_letter_code
_entity_poly.pdbx_strand_id
1 'polypeptide(L)'
;MARLLVLLAVIAAVWVGAPAAVLPCERMTQMIAPCAPYLTSHAAVPGVGCCNGVCALPGIAQTHKDRVVICRCLKIVAGHFPGIDNKRAMGLPRLCGLRLNFSFSPSIDCDK
;
A
#
# COMPACT_ATOMS: atom_id res chain seq x y z
N MET A 1 -19.45 -35.05 -17.48
CA MET A 1 -18.08 -35.00 -16.91
C MET A 1 -17.13 -34.10 -17.72
N ALA A 2 -17.16 -34.13 -19.05
CA ALA A 2 -16.33 -33.26 -19.90
C ALA A 2 -16.54 -31.74 -19.71
N ARG A 3 -17.75 -31.28 -19.37
CA ARG A 3 -18.05 -29.85 -19.14
C ARG A 3 -17.39 -29.26 -17.88
N LEU A 4 -17.20 -30.06 -16.82
CA LEU A 4 -16.49 -29.62 -15.62
C LEU A 4 -14.98 -29.50 -15.86
N LEU A 5 -14.42 -30.37 -16.69
CA LEU A 5 -12.99 -30.36 -17.01
C LEU A 5 -12.60 -29.13 -17.85
N VAL A 6 -13.49 -28.69 -18.75
CA VAL A 6 -13.28 -27.46 -19.54
C VAL A 6 -13.37 -26.21 -18.66
N LEU A 7 -14.27 -26.17 -17.68
CA LEU A 7 -14.37 -25.05 -16.74
C LEU A 7 -13.14 -24.96 -15.81
N LEU A 8 -12.61 -26.10 -15.36
CA LEU A 8 -11.37 -26.14 -14.57
C LEU A 8 -10.13 -25.71 -15.37
N ALA A 9 -10.08 -26.02 -16.67
CA ALA A 9 -8.97 -25.62 -17.53
C ALA A 9 -8.96 -24.11 -17.85
N VAL A 10 -10.11 -23.45 -17.90
CA VAL A 10 -10.21 -22.00 -18.16
C VAL A 10 -9.83 -21.18 -16.92
N ILE A 11 -10.01 -21.71 -15.70
CA ILE A 11 -9.59 -21.04 -14.46
C ILE A 11 -8.05 -21.07 -14.29
N ALA A 12 -7.36 -22.00 -14.95
CA ALA A 12 -5.89 -22.12 -14.89
C ALA A 12 -5.14 -21.18 -15.86
N ALA A 13 -5.84 -20.46 -16.74
CA ALA A 13 -5.23 -19.63 -17.80
C ALA A 13 -5.10 -18.13 -17.45
N VAL A 14 -5.56 -17.72 -16.26
CA VAL A 14 -5.27 -16.39 -15.72
C VAL A 14 -4.11 -16.55 -14.72
N TRP A 15 -3.16 -15.62 -14.73
CA TRP A 15 -1.87 -15.61 -14.01
C TRP A 15 -0.65 -16.06 -14.83
N VAL A 16 -0.61 -15.67 -16.10
CA VAL A 16 0.66 -15.38 -16.77
C VAL A 16 1.13 -13.99 -16.30
N GLY A 17 2.15 -13.97 -15.44
CA GLY A 17 2.88 -12.74 -15.07
C GLY A 17 3.30 -12.68 -13.62
N ALA A 18 4.25 -13.51 -13.18
CA ALA A 18 5.09 -13.14 -12.05
C ALA A 18 6.21 -12.23 -12.57
N PRO A 19 6.35 -11.01 -12.01
CA PRO A 19 7.71 -10.53 -11.76
C PRO A 19 7.86 -9.87 -10.39
N ALA A 20 8.96 -10.22 -9.72
CA ALA A 20 9.39 -9.79 -8.38
C ALA A 20 8.49 -10.28 -7.24
N ALA A 21 9.03 -10.41 -6.04
CA ALA A 21 8.24 -10.53 -4.82
C ALA A 21 7.46 -9.23 -4.60
N VAL A 22 6.44 -9.00 -5.43
CA VAL A 22 5.49 -7.90 -5.32
C VAL A 22 4.81 -8.11 -4.00
N LEU A 23 5.08 -7.22 -3.03
CA LEU A 23 4.29 -7.16 -1.83
C LEU A 23 2.83 -7.06 -2.29
N PRO A 24 1.96 -8.04 -1.98
CA PRO A 24 0.57 -7.94 -2.38
C PRO A 24 0.03 -6.62 -1.85
N CYS A 25 -0.74 -5.86 -2.64
CA CYS A 25 -1.37 -4.64 -2.11
C CYS A 25 -2.22 -4.96 -0.87
N GLU A 26 -2.67 -6.21 -0.70
CA GLU A 26 -3.27 -6.72 0.53
C GLU A 26 -2.35 -6.64 1.76
N ARG A 27 -1.06 -6.99 1.62
CA ARG A 27 -0.07 -6.79 2.69
C ARG A 27 0.14 -5.31 2.99
N MET A 28 0.13 -4.45 1.96
CA MET A 28 0.16 -3.00 2.15
C MET A 28 -1.06 -2.52 2.96
N THR A 29 -2.26 -3.01 2.64
CA THR A 29 -3.48 -2.72 3.39
C THR A 29 -3.32 -3.12 4.86
N GLN A 30 -2.80 -4.31 5.15
CA GLN A 30 -2.57 -4.77 6.52
C GLN A 30 -1.57 -3.88 7.29
N MET A 31 -0.54 -3.37 6.61
CA MET A 31 0.45 -2.47 7.21
C MET A 31 -0.11 -1.07 7.49
N ILE A 32 -1.01 -0.57 6.64
CA ILE A 32 -1.55 0.80 6.73
C ILE A 32 -2.89 0.87 7.48
N ALA A 33 -3.64 -0.23 7.59
CA ALA A 33 -4.92 -0.26 8.32
C ALA A 33 -4.84 0.33 9.74
N PRO A 34 -3.79 0.09 10.55
CA PRO A 34 -3.66 0.71 11.87
C PRO A 34 -3.52 2.24 11.84
N CYS A 35 -3.19 2.83 10.68
CA CYS A 35 -3.06 4.27 10.49
C CYS A 35 -4.42 4.97 10.29
N ALA A 36 -5.47 4.23 9.96
CA ALA A 36 -6.76 4.79 9.58
C ALA A 36 -7.28 5.83 10.60
N PRO A 37 -7.30 5.59 11.93
CA PRO A 37 -7.82 6.56 12.89
C PRO A 37 -7.05 7.89 12.88
N TYR A 38 -5.73 7.86 12.68
CA TYR A 38 -4.93 9.07 12.58
C TYR A 38 -5.17 9.79 11.26
N LEU A 39 -5.21 9.04 10.15
CA LEU A 39 -5.40 9.58 8.80
C LEU A 39 -6.78 10.22 8.61
N THR A 40 -7.82 9.74 9.29
CA THR A 40 -9.18 10.28 9.22
C THR A 40 -9.50 11.28 10.34
N SER A 41 -8.49 11.74 11.09
CA SER A 41 -8.64 12.70 12.20
C SER A 41 -9.39 12.20 13.44
N HIS A 42 -9.62 10.89 13.58
CA HIS A 42 -10.19 10.28 14.78
C HIS A 42 -9.15 10.05 15.89
N ALA A 43 -7.86 10.16 15.60
CA ALA A 43 -6.76 10.12 16.56
C ALA A 43 -5.79 11.29 16.35
N ALA A 44 -5.26 11.86 17.44
CA ALA A 44 -4.33 12.98 17.39
C ALA A 44 -2.91 12.57 16.93
N VAL A 45 -2.50 11.33 17.24
CA VAL A 45 -1.16 10.79 16.95
C VAL A 45 -1.27 9.40 16.32
N PRO A 46 -0.31 8.99 15.46
CA PRO A 46 -0.27 7.63 14.94
C PRO A 46 0.08 6.63 16.04
N GLY A 47 -0.62 5.49 16.06
CA GLY A 47 -0.31 4.40 16.98
C GLY A 47 0.97 3.66 16.58
N VAL A 48 1.52 2.89 17.52
CA VAL A 48 2.77 2.10 17.30
C VAL A 48 2.63 1.16 16.10
N GLY A 49 1.48 0.48 15.96
CA GLY A 49 1.22 -0.40 14.82
C GLY A 49 1.23 0.32 13.47
N CYS A 50 0.73 1.56 13.43
CA CYS A 50 0.78 2.39 12.24
C CYS A 50 2.24 2.73 11.88
N CYS A 51 3.02 3.21 12.86
CA CYS A 51 4.40 3.56 12.61
C CYS A 51 5.26 2.37 12.23
N ASN A 52 5.04 1.18 12.81
CA ASN A 52 5.73 -0.04 12.39
C ASN A 52 5.46 -0.37 10.91
N GLY A 53 4.21 -0.24 10.45
CA GLY A 53 3.85 -0.43 9.05
C GLY A 53 4.56 0.56 8.13
N VAL A 54 4.52 1.85 8.48
CA VAL A 54 5.16 2.94 7.69
C VAL A 54 6.68 2.79 7.64
N CYS A 55 7.31 2.43 8.76
CA CYS A 55 8.77 2.27 8.85
C CYS A 55 9.30 1.03 8.11
N ALA A 56 8.44 0.07 7.78
CA ALA A 56 8.82 -1.08 6.96
C ALA A 56 8.83 -0.77 5.45
N LEU A 57 8.18 0.32 5.01
CA LEU A 57 8.08 0.69 3.59
C LEU A 57 9.43 0.90 2.90
N PRO A 58 10.45 1.56 3.50
CA PRO A 58 11.74 1.73 2.83
C PRO A 58 12.47 0.42 2.57
N GLY A 59 12.30 -0.58 3.46
CA GLY A 59 12.93 -1.89 3.30
C GLY A 59 12.41 -2.65 2.07
N ILE A 60 11.19 -2.33 1.63
CA ILE A 60 10.55 -2.93 0.46
C ILE A 60 10.57 -2.00 -0.76
N ALA A 61 10.90 -0.71 -0.62
CA ALA A 61 10.95 0.31 -1.67
C ALA A 61 12.38 0.51 -2.24
N GLN A 62 13.13 -0.58 -2.41
CA GLN A 62 14.56 -0.53 -2.71
C GLN A 62 14.85 -0.03 -4.12
N THR A 63 14.05 -0.46 -5.10
CA THR A 63 14.20 -0.06 -6.50
C THR A 63 13.11 0.92 -6.93
N HIS A 64 13.32 1.60 -8.06
CA HIS A 64 12.29 2.43 -8.69
C HIS A 64 11.01 1.63 -8.98
N LYS A 65 11.16 0.40 -9.49
CA LYS A 65 10.03 -0.50 -9.76
C LYS A 65 9.22 -0.78 -8.49
N ASP A 66 9.89 -1.03 -7.36
CA ASP A 66 9.21 -1.27 -6.09
C ASP A 66 8.46 -0.03 -5.61
N ARG A 67 9.06 1.17 -5.75
CA ARG A 67 8.42 2.44 -5.39
C ARG A 67 7.14 2.69 -6.19
N VAL A 68 7.17 2.43 -7.50
CA VAL A 68 5.99 2.56 -8.37
C VAL A 68 4.87 1.59 -7.93
N VAL A 69 5.23 0.34 -7.64
CA VAL A 69 4.28 -0.68 -7.16
C VAL A 69 3.68 -0.28 -5.80
N ILE A 70 4.52 0.12 -4.85
CA ILE A 70 4.08 0.57 -3.51
C ILE A 70 3.19 1.80 -3.64
N CYS A 71 3.55 2.77 -4.46
CA CYS A 71 2.73 3.95 -4.71
C CYS A 71 1.34 3.58 -5.22
N ARG A 72 1.28 2.68 -6.22
CA ARG A 72 0.01 2.22 -6.78
C ARG A 72 -0.82 1.49 -5.74
N CYS A 73 -0.21 0.66 -4.89
CA CYS A 73 -0.91 0.02 -3.78
C CYS A 73 -1.43 1.05 -2.76
N LEU A 74 -0.61 2.03 -2.36
CA LEU A 74 -1.03 3.07 -1.42
C LEU A 74 -2.21 3.89 -1.95
N LYS A 75 -2.27 4.13 -3.27
CA LYS A 75 -3.40 4.80 -3.92
C LYS A 75 -4.70 3.98 -3.81
N ILE A 76 -4.62 2.66 -4.03
CA ILE A 76 -5.76 1.75 -3.84
C ILE A 76 -6.19 1.75 -2.37
N VAL A 77 -5.22 1.60 -1.46
CA VAL A 77 -5.43 1.61 -0.01
C VAL A 77 -6.11 2.89 0.46
N ALA A 78 -5.67 4.04 -0.04
CA ALA A 78 -6.30 5.33 0.26
C ALA A 78 -7.77 5.39 -0.17
N GLY A 79 -8.13 4.73 -1.27
CA GLY A 79 -9.51 4.60 -1.71
C GLY A 79 -10.41 3.83 -0.73
N HIS A 80 -9.85 2.99 0.14
CA HIS A 80 -10.61 2.26 1.17
C HIS A 80 -10.92 3.09 2.43
N PHE A 81 -10.28 4.25 2.59
CA PHE A 81 -10.46 5.13 3.74
C PHE A 81 -11.08 6.46 3.29
N PRO A 82 -12.42 6.57 3.23
CA PRO A 82 -13.05 7.83 2.92
C PRO A 82 -12.69 8.87 4.00
N GLY A 83 -12.37 10.10 3.56
CA GLY A 83 -12.05 11.20 4.48
C GLY A 83 -10.61 11.24 5.00
N ILE A 84 -9.65 10.61 4.32
CA ILE A 84 -8.23 10.84 4.61
C ILE A 84 -7.89 12.33 4.53
N ASP A 85 -7.24 12.84 5.57
CA ASP A 85 -6.58 14.14 5.54
C ASP A 85 -5.19 14.00 4.90
N ASN A 86 -5.05 14.57 3.70
CA ASN A 86 -3.80 14.54 2.94
C ASN A 86 -2.62 15.20 3.68
N LYS A 87 -2.86 16.22 4.51
CA LYS A 87 -1.79 16.87 5.29
C LYS A 87 -1.26 15.91 6.35
N ARG A 88 -2.17 15.16 7.02
CA ARG A 88 -1.80 14.14 7.99
C ARG A 88 -1.06 12.98 7.34
N ALA A 89 -1.52 12.53 6.16
CA ALA A 89 -0.84 11.49 5.38
C ALA A 89 0.59 11.90 5.02
N MET A 90 0.81 13.12 4.52
CA MET A 90 2.15 13.63 4.19
C MET A 90 3.05 13.79 5.42
N GLY A 91 2.48 14.14 6.58
CA GLY A 91 3.24 14.29 7.84
C GLY A 91 3.54 12.96 8.54
N LEU A 92 2.85 11.88 8.19
CA LEU A 92 2.91 10.60 8.90
C LEU A 92 4.32 9.99 8.96
N PRO A 93 5.11 9.92 7.87
CA PRO A 93 6.46 9.37 7.93
C PRO A 93 7.34 10.08 8.96
N ARG A 94 7.30 11.43 8.98
CA ARG A 94 8.09 12.23 9.92
C ARG A 94 7.68 12.02 11.37
N LEU A 95 6.38 11.89 11.64
CA LEU A 95 5.87 11.59 12.98
C LEU A 95 6.27 10.20 13.47
N CYS A 96 6.42 9.25 12.56
CA CYS A 96 6.92 7.91 12.85
C CYS A 96 8.46 7.81 12.87
N GLY A 97 9.18 8.94 12.79
CA GLY A 97 10.65 8.97 12.84
C GLY A 97 11.34 8.63 11.51
N LEU A 98 10.57 8.47 10.43
CA LEU A 98 11.08 8.17 9.11
C LEU A 98 11.49 9.47 8.38
N ARG A 99 12.75 9.55 7.96
CA ARG A 99 13.22 10.59 7.04
C ARG A 99 13.26 10.03 5.64
N LEU A 100 12.30 10.43 4.82
CA LEU A 100 12.25 10.05 3.42
C LEU A 100 12.72 11.20 2.55
N ASN A 101 13.48 10.85 1.53
CA ASN A 101 13.95 11.78 0.49
C ASN A 101 12.88 11.99 -0.59
N PHE A 102 11.72 11.34 -0.44
CA PHE A 102 10.60 11.36 -1.37
C PHE A 102 9.27 11.35 -0.58
N SER A 103 8.21 11.90 -1.17
CA SER A 103 6.91 12.02 -0.50
C SER A 103 6.00 10.86 -0.87
N PHE A 104 5.43 10.18 0.12
CA PHE A 104 4.31 9.28 -0.08
C PHE A 104 3.02 10.08 0.11
N SER A 105 2.48 10.64 -0.98
CA SER A 105 1.13 11.23 -0.96
C SER A 105 0.15 10.27 -1.64
N PRO A 106 -1.06 10.06 -1.08
CA PRO A 106 -2.10 9.28 -1.76
C PRO A 106 -2.57 9.91 -3.09
N SER A 107 -2.27 11.20 -3.32
CA SER A 107 -2.53 11.92 -4.56
C SER A 107 -1.32 12.01 -5.50
N ILE A 108 -0.18 11.39 -5.15
CA ILE A 108 1.03 11.48 -5.98
C ILE A 108 0.85 10.71 -7.30
N ASP A 109 1.44 11.24 -8.35
CA ASP A 109 1.57 10.56 -9.63
C ASP A 109 2.62 9.45 -9.47
N CYS A 110 2.21 8.19 -9.53
CA CYS A 110 3.07 7.05 -9.22
C CYS A 110 4.10 6.72 -10.30
N ASP A 111 4.00 7.36 -11.47
CA ASP A 111 4.90 7.15 -12.60
C ASP A 111 6.01 8.22 -12.67
N LYS A 112 6.13 9.07 -11.65
CA LYS A 112 7.12 10.16 -11.53
C LYS A 112 7.90 10.08 -10.21
#